data_AF-A0AAU0S5J5-F1
#
_entry.id   AF-A0AAU0S5J5-F1
#
_cell.length_a   1.000
_cell.length_b   1.000
_cell.length_c   1.000
_cell.angle_alpha   90.00
_cell.angle_beta   90.00
_cell.angle_gamma   90.00
#
_symmetry.space_group_name_H-M   'P 1'
#
loop_
_entity.id
_entity.type
_entity.pdbx_description
1 polymer ?
#
loop_
_entity_poly.entity_id
_entity_poly.type
_entity_poly.pdbx_seq_one_letter_code
_entity_poly.pdbx_strand_id
1 'polypeptide(L)'
;MNKSKLAGILAGLGLVLVGCGGFVYTTVSGTVTGLGTSGTNSLVLRNEGNYHQSLTVDGTFSFNEASNAVYAITVATQPNLVNCSVANGSGTMNSSSGVANVAVTCVPNVQIVGSITGLPDGDSLYLNNNITNTSQSLNLDVDSASALTSNGTFVLPTYVVSGDNYNVTVSRPPAGKFCTVANGAGLANNANAAAAANVTVACVSATPVTVTVTGLTAGNTLVLTDTSTARVDNLTLTTIGVYNFNWSLLTGMPYKVAVLTQPTGQTCSVQNASGVANLGNPAASANVVVNCI
;
A
#
# COMPACT_ATOMS: atom_id res chain seq x y z
N MET A 1 -88.58 -5.19 -51.63
CA MET A 1 -89.38 -5.87 -50.58
C MET A 1 -88.40 -6.53 -49.60
N ASN A 2 -88.52 -6.22 -48.30
CA ASN A 2 -87.78 -6.69 -47.10
C ASN A 2 -86.26 -6.37 -46.98
N LYS A 3 -85.83 -5.49 -46.04
CA LYS A 3 -85.63 -5.65 -44.55
C LYS A 3 -84.47 -6.62 -44.24
N SER A 4 -83.45 -6.36 -43.42
CA SER A 4 -83.19 -5.38 -42.34
C SER A 4 -81.74 -5.53 -41.81
N LYS A 5 -81.12 -4.44 -41.31
CA LYS A 5 -80.36 -4.23 -40.02
C LYS A 5 -79.33 -5.32 -39.59
N LEU A 6 -78.14 -5.08 -39.01
CA LEU A 6 -77.55 -3.96 -38.27
C LEU A 6 -76.07 -4.30 -37.96
N ALA A 7 -75.26 -3.27 -37.70
CA ALA A 7 -74.11 -3.23 -36.77
C ALA A 7 -72.82 -4.03 -37.08
N GLY A 8 -71.92 -3.41 -37.84
CA GLY A 8 -70.47 -3.63 -37.70
C GLY A 8 -69.92 -2.68 -36.63
N ILE A 9 -69.58 -3.22 -35.46
CA ILE A 9 -68.95 -2.46 -34.37
C ILE A 9 -67.44 -2.42 -34.60
N LEU A 10 -66.91 -1.19 -34.60
CA LEU A 10 -65.51 -0.84 -34.47
C LEU A 10 -64.86 -1.54 -33.28
N ALA A 11 -63.76 -2.25 -33.52
CA ALA A 11 -62.67 -2.36 -32.55
C ALA A 11 -61.39 -2.00 -33.28
N GLY A 12 -61.12 -0.69 -33.36
CA GLY A 12 -59.80 -0.20 -33.70
C GLY A 12 -58.84 -0.66 -32.62
N LEU A 13 -58.08 -1.71 -32.90
CA LEU A 13 -56.88 -2.03 -32.16
C LEU A 13 -55.82 -1.01 -32.62
N GLY A 14 -55.97 0.23 -32.15
CA GLY A 14 -54.89 1.20 -32.14
C GLY A 14 -53.81 0.63 -31.24
N LEU A 15 -52.88 -0.11 -31.84
CA LEU A 15 -51.62 -0.43 -31.21
C LEU A 15 -50.91 0.90 -31.01
N VAL A 16 -51.15 1.54 -29.87
CA VAL A 16 -50.32 2.63 -29.41
C VAL A 16 -48.98 1.97 -29.10
N LEU A 17 -48.07 1.98 -30.08
CA LEU A 17 -46.64 2.01 -29.77
C LEU A 17 -46.44 3.29 -28.98
N VAL A 18 -46.69 3.22 -27.67
CA VAL A 18 -46.23 4.22 -26.72
C VAL A 18 -44.73 4.24 -26.95
N GLY A 19 -44.27 5.36 -27.52
CA GLY A 19 -42.89 5.51 -27.95
C GLY A 19 -41.99 5.02 -26.84
N CYS A 20 -41.13 4.04 -27.16
CA CYS A 20 -39.83 4.02 -26.52
C CYS A 20 -39.23 5.36 -26.92
N GLY A 21 -39.37 6.38 -26.05
CA GLY A 21 -38.81 7.69 -26.27
C GLY A 21 -37.34 7.46 -26.58
N GLY A 22 -36.94 7.68 -27.83
CA GLY A 22 -35.61 7.36 -28.28
C GLY A 22 -34.62 8.11 -27.40
N PHE A 23 -33.82 7.37 -26.64
CA PHE A 23 -32.71 7.97 -25.93
C PHE A 23 -31.76 8.53 -26.99
N VAL A 24 -31.52 9.83 -26.93
CA VAL A 24 -30.47 10.44 -27.75
C VAL A 24 -29.17 10.09 -27.05
N TYR A 25 -28.32 9.32 -27.71
CA TYR A 25 -26.97 9.04 -27.23
C TYR A 25 -26.03 10.16 -27.71
N THR A 26 -25.19 10.62 -26.81
CA THR A 26 -24.10 11.56 -27.10
C THR A 26 -22.87 11.13 -26.31
N THR A 27 -21.77 11.87 -26.39
CA THR A 27 -20.51 11.45 -25.77
C THR A 27 -20.14 12.31 -24.57
N VAL A 28 -19.63 11.67 -23.52
CA VAL A 28 -18.72 12.31 -22.57
C VAL A 28 -17.29 12.01 -23.01
N SER A 29 -16.48 13.04 -23.17
CA SER A 29 -15.15 12.97 -23.75
C SER A 29 -14.18 13.91 -23.05
N GLY A 30 -12.92 13.67 -23.29
CA GLY A 30 -11.85 14.39 -22.63
C GLY A 30 -10.48 14.11 -23.21
N THR A 31 -9.49 14.70 -22.59
CA THR A 31 -8.08 14.56 -22.97
C THR A 31 -7.27 13.98 -21.82
N VAL A 32 -6.39 13.03 -22.14
CA VAL A 32 -5.34 12.51 -21.26
C VAL A 32 -4.03 13.20 -21.63
N THR A 33 -3.34 13.74 -20.63
CA THR A 33 -2.02 14.39 -20.78
C THR A 33 -1.05 13.88 -19.72
N GLY A 34 0.23 13.77 -20.08
CA GLY A 34 1.29 13.33 -19.15
C GLY A 34 1.34 11.83 -18.88
N LEU A 35 0.58 11.01 -19.62
CA LEU A 35 0.63 9.55 -19.58
C LEU A 35 1.95 9.03 -20.16
N GLY A 36 2.64 9.83 -20.98
CA GLY A 36 3.92 9.51 -21.59
C GLY A 36 3.77 8.84 -22.96
N THR A 37 4.92 8.54 -23.59
CA THR A 37 4.97 8.07 -25.00
C THR A 37 5.52 6.65 -25.16
N SER A 38 5.91 5.99 -24.07
CA SER A 38 6.67 4.73 -24.14
C SER A 38 5.82 3.48 -24.37
N GLY A 39 4.48 3.57 -24.40
CA GLY A 39 3.58 2.41 -24.56
C GLY A 39 3.63 1.39 -23.41
N THR A 40 4.52 1.59 -22.43
CA THR A 40 4.66 0.77 -21.21
C THR A 40 3.69 1.21 -20.11
N ASN A 41 3.09 2.40 -20.24
CA ASN A 41 2.05 2.88 -19.35
C ASN A 41 0.70 2.35 -19.85
N SER A 42 -0.12 1.86 -18.92
CA SER A 42 -1.48 1.43 -19.21
C SER A 42 -2.42 2.13 -18.24
N LEU A 43 -3.16 3.10 -18.75
CA LEU A 43 -4.24 3.78 -18.03
C LEU A 43 -5.56 3.15 -18.46
N VAL A 44 -6.38 2.73 -17.50
CA VAL A 44 -7.75 2.31 -17.77
C VAL A 44 -8.70 3.31 -17.13
N LEU A 45 -9.45 4.03 -17.95
CA LEU A 45 -10.57 4.86 -17.52
C LEU A 45 -11.83 4.01 -17.45
N ARG A 46 -12.68 4.29 -16.46
CA ARG A 46 -13.98 3.66 -16.27
C ARG A 46 -15.06 4.71 -16.21
N ASN A 47 -16.17 4.47 -16.89
CA ASN A 47 -17.43 5.15 -16.65
C ASN A 47 -18.44 4.22 -15.95
N GLU A 48 -19.62 4.74 -15.63
CA GLU A 48 -20.73 3.95 -15.08
C GLU A 48 -21.03 2.69 -15.91
N GLY A 49 -21.62 1.66 -15.29
CA GLY A 49 -21.99 0.42 -16.00
C GLY A 49 -20.81 -0.46 -16.46
N ASN A 50 -19.62 -0.30 -15.89
CA ASN A 50 -18.38 -1.02 -16.24
C ASN A 50 -17.90 -0.82 -17.69
N TYR A 51 -18.20 0.34 -18.29
CA TYR A 51 -17.55 0.72 -19.54
C TYR A 51 -16.10 1.13 -19.26
N HIS A 52 -15.18 0.54 -20.01
CA HIS A 52 -13.75 0.80 -19.89
C HIS A 52 -13.15 1.29 -21.19
N GLN A 53 -12.17 2.20 -21.08
CA GLN A 53 -11.32 2.58 -22.19
C GLN A 53 -9.88 2.61 -21.73
N SER A 54 -9.01 1.94 -22.48
CA SER A 54 -7.58 1.84 -22.17
C SER A 54 -6.79 2.81 -23.06
N LEU A 55 -5.84 3.51 -22.47
CA LEU A 55 -4.90 4.40 -23.16
C LEU A 55 -3.48 4.02 -22.76
N THR A 56 -2.56 4.05 -23.73
CA THR A 56 -1.13 3.78 -23.52
C THR A 56 -0.22 4.98 -23.81
N VAL A 57 -0.81 6.05 -24.34
CA VAL A 57 -0.17 7.34 -24.66
C VAL A 57 -1.17 8.48 -24.46
N ASP A 58 -0.68 9.71 -24.40
CA ASP A 58 -1.51 10.91 -24.41
C ASP A 58 -2.48 10.93 -25.61
N GLY A 59 -3.69 11.43 -25.39
CA GLY A 59 -4.72 11.40 -26.41
C GLY A 59 -6.10 11.76 -25.90
N THR A 60 -7.11 11.50 -26.73
CA THR A 60 -8.52 11.72 -26.37
C THR A 60 -9.17 10.41 -25.94
N PHE A 61 -10.19 10.52 -25.10
CA PHE A 61 -11.06 9.41 -24.73
C PHE A 61 -12.53 9.81 -24.86
N SER A 62 -13.42 8.84 -25.05
CA SER A 62 -14.87 9.08 -25.10
C SER A 62 -15.69 7.87 -24.68
N PHE A 63 -16.77 8.10 -23.94
CA PHE A 63 -17.81 7.12 -23.60
C PHE A 63 -19.16 7.60 -24.16
N ASN A 64 -19.98 6.64 -24.62
CA ASN A 64 -21.33 6.92 -25.10
C ASN A 64 -22.31 6.93 -23.93
N GLU A 65 -23.06 8.01 -23.78
CA GLU A 65 -24.01 8.21 -22.69
C GLU A 65 -25.37 8.64 -23.22
N ALA A 66 -26.43 8.15 -22.59
CA ALA A 66 -27.78 8.56 -22.91
C ALA A 66 -28.06 9.98 -22.39
N SER A 67 -28.90 10.75 -23.08
CA SER A 67 -29.42 12.02 -22.59
C SER A 67 -30.04 11.87 -21.19
N ASN A 68 -29.75 12.80 -20.28
CA ASN A 68 -30.14 12.77 -18.85
C ASN A 68 -29.45 11.71 -17.99
N ALA A 69 -28.51 10.90 -18.52
CA ALA A 69 -27.70 10.00 -17.72
C ALA A 69 -26.70 10.77 -16.85
N VAL A 70 -26.35 10.18 -15.71
CA VAL A 70 -25.22 10.63 -14.88
C VAL A 70 -23.97 9.90 -15.37
N TYR A 71 -22.86 10.62 -15.51
CA TYR A 71 -21.55 10.04 -15.79
C TYR A 71 -20.61 10.21 -14.59
N ALA A 72 -19.71 9.26 -14.42
CA ALA A 72 -18.61 9.34 -13.45
C ALA A 72 -17.36 8.63 -14.00
N ILE A 73 -16.54 9.41 -14.68
CA ILE A 73 -15.22 9.02 -15.18
C ILE A 73 -14.25 8.92 -14.01
N THR A 74 -13.70 7.73 -13.82
CA THR A 74 -12.71 7.41 -12.79
C THR A 74 -11.54 6.63 -13.38
N VAL A 75 -10.40 6.62 -12.70
CA VAL A 75 -9.30 5.73 -13.05
C VAL A 75 -9.59 4.35 -12.44
N ALA A 76 -9.75 3.34 -13.29
CA ALA A 76 -9.87 1.94 -12.87
C ALA A 76 -8.51 1.26 -12.73
N THR A 77 -7.51 1.66 -13.51
CA THR A 77 -6.15 1.14 -13.40
C THR A 77 -5.17 2.29 -13.60
N GLN A 78 -4.36 2.57 -12.57
CA GLN A 78 -3.28 3.54 -12.65
C GLN A 78 -2.07 2.93 -13.38
N PRO A 79 -1.38 3.71 -14.22
CA PRO A 79 -0.06 3.32 -14.71
C PRO A 79 0.98 3.21 -13.58
N ASN A 80 2.08 2.50 -13.80
CA ASN A 80 3.13 2.35 -12.79
C ASN A 80 4.02 3.59 -12.66
N LEU A 81 4.39 4.23 -13.78
CA LEU A 81 5.37 5.32 -13.81
C LEU A 81 4.76 6.71 -13.63
N VAL A 82 3.44 6.82 -13.74
CA VAL A 82 2.70 8.08 -13.60
C VAL A 82 1.43 7.83 -12.80
N ASN A 83 0.92 8.84 -12.12
CA ASN A 83 -0.38 8.82 -11.46
C ASN A 83 -1.31 9.80 -12.16
N CYS A 84 -2.44 9.29 -12.65
CA CYS A 84 -3.46 10.05 -13.36
C CYS A 84 -4.60 10.48 -12.43
N SER A 85 -5.02 11.73 -12.52
CA SER A 85 -6.18 12.28 -11.81
C SER A 85 -7.21 12.80 -12.81
N VAL A 86 -8.49 12.68 -12.47
CA VAL A 86 -9.61 13.12 -13.32
C VAL A 86 -10.21 14.40 -12.76
N ALA A 87 -10.23 15.46 -13.56
CA ALA A 87 -10.95 16.70 -13.30
C ALA A 87 -12.22 16.76 -14.18
N ASN A 88 -13.30 17.32 -13.63
CA ASN A 88 -14.63 17.33 -14.25
C ASN A 88 -15.15 15.92 -14.61
N GLY A 89 -14.72 14.90 -13.86
CA GLY A 89 -15.02 13.50 -14.14
C GLY A 89 -16.48 13.10 -13.89
N SER A 90 -17.26 13.92 -13.18
CA SER A 90 -18.67 13.61 -12.88
C SER A 90 -19.62 14.70 -13.33
N GLY A 91 -20.86 14.32 -13.62
CA GLY A 91 -21.92 15.26 -14.01
C GLY A 91 -23.14 14.54 -14.57
N THR A 92 -24.09 15.34 -15.07
CA THR A 92 -25.32 14.84 -15.71
C THR A 92 -25.40 15.38 -17.13
N MET A 93 -25.74 14.51 -18.09
CA MET A 93 -25.97 14.87 -19.48
C MET A 93 -27.24 15.72 -19.58
N ASN A 94 -27.11 17.04 -19.73
CA ASN A 94 -28.23 17.99 -19.65
C ASN A 94 -28.93 18.27 -21.00
N SER A 95 -28.40 17.75 -22.11
CA SER A 95 -28.92 17.99 -23.46
C SER A 95 -28.41 16.91 -24.43
N SER A 96 -28.73 17.04 -25.72
CA SER A 96 -28.13 16.25 -26.80
C SER A 96 -26.67 16.63 -27.13
N SER A 97 -26.17 17.74 -26.57
CA SER A 97 -24.77 18.14 -26.73
C SER A 97 -23.87 17.29 -25.84
N GLY A 98 -22.77 16.80 -26.40
CA GLY A 98 -21.78 16.04 -25.66
C GLY A 98 -21.04 16.89 -24.63
N VAL A 99 -20.45 16.22 -23.64
CA VAL A 99 -19.51 16.78 -22.68
C VAL A 99 -18.09 16.53 -23.19
N ALA A 100 -17.23 17.54 -23.21
CA ALA A 100 -15.87 17.43 -23.76
C ALA A 100 -14.78 18.05 -22.87
N ASN A 101 -15.12 18.41 -21.62
CA ASN A 101 -14.25 19.13 -20.70
C ASN A 101 -13.66 18.23 -19.59
N VAL A 102 -13.78 16.90 -19.72
CA VAL A 102 -13.13 15.99 -18.79
C VAL A 102 -11.63 16.02 -19.05
N ALA A 103 -10.85 16.34 -18.03
CA ALA A 103 -9.40 16.42 -18.14
C ALA A 103 -8.78 15.32 -17.28
N VAL A 104 -7.91 14.51 -17.87
CA VAL A 104 -7.11 13.53 -17.16
C VAL A 104 -5.65 13.97 -17.22
N THR A 105 -5.10 14.28 -16.06
CA THR A 105 -3.72 14.74 -15.93
C THR A 105 -2.93 13.70 -15.19
N CYS A 106 -1.90 13.17 -15.84
CA CYS A 106 -0.97 12.22 -15.28
C CYS A 106 0.34 12.92 -14.91
N VAL A 107 0.81 12.69 -13.68
CA VAL A 107 2.08 13.22 -13.18
C VAL A 107 3.07 12.07 -12.98
N PRO A 108 4.37 12.25 -13.32
CA PRO A 108 5.39 11.25 -13.03
C PRO A 108 5.41 10.86 -11.55
N ASN A 109 5.45 9.55 -11.30
CA ASN A 109 5.81 9.04 -9.99
C ASN A 109 7.34 9.13 -9.83
N VAL A 110 7.77 9.25 -8.58
CA VAL A 110 9.16 9.36 -8.17
C VAL A 110 9.62 8.01 -7.65
N GLN A 111 10.69 7.48 -8.23
CA GLN A 111 11.32 6.26 -7.76
C GLN A 111 12.19 6.59 -6.54
N ILE A 112 11.98 5.87 -5.44
CA ILE A 112 12.85 5.99 -4.27
C ILE A 112 14.04 5.07 -4.45
N VAL A 113 15.23 5.66 -4.45
CA VAL A 113 16.49 4.94 -4.53
C VAL A 113 17.37 5.29 -3.34
N GLY A 114 18.22 4.34 -2.96
CA GLY A 114 19.09 4.50 -1.82
C GLY A 114 20.30 3.60 -1.86
N SER A 115 21.06 3.61 -0.77
CA SER A 115 22.23 2.75 -0.60
C SER A 115 22.28 2.10 0.77
N ILE A 116 22.77 0.87 0.84
CA ILE A 116 22.97 0.11 2.07
C ILE A 116 24.46 -0.07 2.33
N THR A 117 24.85 0.08 3.60
CA THR A 117 26.20 -0.20 4.10
C THR A 117 26.13 -1.01 5.39
N GLY A 118 27.14 -1.86 5.64
CA GLY A 118 27.28 -2.64 6.87
C GLY A 118 26.33 -3.85 7.01
N LEU A 119 25.67 -4.25 5.92
CA LEU A 119 24.88 -5.48 5.85
C LEU A 119 25.82 -6.69 5.68
N PRO A 120 25.76 -7.73 6.54
CA PRO A 120 26.54 -8.94 6.36
C PRO A 120 26.14 -9.72 5.10
N ASP A 121 27.09 -10.41 4.49
CA ASP A 121 26.82 -11.27 3.34
C ASP A 121 25.88 -12.41 3.72
N GLY A 122 24.82 -12.61 2.94
CA GLY A 122 23.83 -13.66 3.16
C GLY A 122 22.73 -13.32 4.17
N ASP A 123 22.85 -12.20 4.88
CA ASP A 123 21.79 -11.68 5.75
C ASP A 123 20.72 -10.94 4.95
N SER A 124 19.57 -10.71 5.59
CA SER A 124 18.43 -10.02 4.99
C SER A 124 18.02 -8.81 5.81
N LEU A 125 17.97 -7.65 5.15
CA LEU A 125 17.39 -6.43 5.68
C LEU A 125 16.05 -6.16 4.99
N TYR A 126 15.07 -5.72 5.78
CA TYR A 126 13.76 -5.34 5.28
C TYR A 126 13.42 -3.91 5.67
N LEU A 127 12.94 -3.15 4.68
CA LEU A 127 12.49 -1.78 4.84
C LEU A 127 10.97 -1.71 4.66
N ASN A 128 10.36 -0.73 5.29
CA ASN A 128 9.00 -0.28 5.00
C ASN A 128 9.09 1.04 4.25
N ASN A 129 8.26 1.21 3.23
CA ASN A 129 8.06 2.48 2.55
C ASN A 129 6.62 2.94 2.79
N ASN A 130 6.42 3.71 3.86
CA ASN A 130 5.10 4.22 4.19
C ASN A 130 4.84 5.45 3.31
N ILE A 131 3.99 5.28 2.30
CA ILE A 131 3.50 6.38 1.48
C ILE A 131 2.23 6.91 2.15
N THR A 132 2.22 8.16 2.56
CA THR A 132 1.11 8.71 3.36
C THR A 132 0.30 9.72 2.56
N ASN A 133 -0.39 9.28 1.49
CA ASN A 133 -1.54 10.00 0.95
C ASN A 133 -2.50 9.21 0.02
N THR A 134 -3.76 9.66 0.15
CA THR A 134 -5.06 9.49 -0.53
C THR A 134 -5.51 8.18 -1.20
N SER A 135 -4.71 7.13 -1.37
CA SER A 135 -5.26 5.83 -1.82
C SER A 135 -4.47 4.60 -1.40
N GLN A 136 -3.29 4.75 -0.83
CA GLN A 136 -2.48 3.61 -0.39
C GLN A 136 -1.87 3.92 0.97
N SER A 137 -2.61 3.60 2.03
CA SER A 137 -1.97 3.39 3.34
C SER A 137 -1.30 2.04 3.28
N LEU A 138 -0.09 1.99 2.75
CA LEU A 138 0.72 0.77 2.74
C LEU A 138 1.28 0.56 4.15
N ASN A 139 0.41 0.20 5.10
CA ASN A 139 0.82 -0.56 6.28
C ASN A 139 1.09 -2.00 5.81
N LEU A 140 2.14 -2.19 5.00
CA LEU A 140 2.68 -3.52 4.77
C LEU A 140 3.93 -3.63 5.61
N ASP A 141 3.79 -4.46 6.64
CA ASP A 141 4.88 -5.30 7.11
C ASP A 141 5.66 -5.80 5.88
N VAL A 142 6.88 -5.28 5.73
CA VAL A 142 7.88 -5.70 4.74
C VAL A 142 7.51 -5.32 3.29
N ASP A 143 8.31 -4.47 2.65
CA ASP A 143 8.37 -4.38 1.18
C ASP A 143 8.90 -5.72 0.63
N SER A 144 8.00 -6.71 0.60
CA SER A 144 8.23 -8.17 0.56
C SER A 144 8.64 -8.71 -0.79
N ALA A 145 9.04 -7.88 -1.75
CA ALA A 145 9.43 -8.41 -3.06
C ALA A 145 10.87 -8.90 -3.09
N SER A 146 11.77 -8.34 -2.27
CA SER A 146 13.14 -8.85 -2.17
C SER A 146 13.77 -8.38 -0.86
N ALA A 147 14.13 -9.33 0.01
CA ALA A 147 15.10 -9.04 1.06
C ALA A 147 16.30 -8.32 0.44
N LEU A 148 16.75 -7.23 1.06
CA LEU A 148 17.99 -6.59 0.67
C LEU A 148 19.12 -7.43 1.26
N THR A 149 19.91 -8.07 0.41
CA THR A 149 20.91 -9.08 0.79
C THR A 149 22.36 -8.70 0.49
N SER A 150 22.58 -7.49 -0.02
CA SER A 150 23.92 -6.99 -0.34
C SER A 150 24.03 -5.49 -0.07
N ASN A 151 25.25 -5.05 0.21
CA ASN A 151 25.59 -3.64 0.26
C ASN A 151 25.56 -3.03 -1.15
N GLY A 152 25.36 -1.71 -1.22
CA GLY A 152 25.28 -0.99 -2.48
C GLY A 152 23.91 -0.37 -2.71
N THR A 153 23.60 -0.05 -3.96
CA THR A 153 22.37 0.66 -4.31
C THR A 153 21.16 -0.25 -4.29
N PHE A 154 20.04 0.26 -3.77
CA PHE A 154 18.74 -0.39 -3.87
C PHE A 154 17.72 0.56 -4.47
N VAL A 155 16.65 -0.04 -4.99
CA VAL A 155 15.51 0.65 -5.58
C VAL A 155 14.26 0.07 -4.94
N LEU A 156 13.40 0.91 -4.39
CA LEU A 156 12.12 0.44 -3.86
C LEU A 156 11.17 0.15 -5.05
N PRO A 157 10.47 -1.00 -5.05
CA PRO A 157 9.57 -1.39 -6.14
C PRO A 157 8.37 -0.44 -6.29
N THR A 158 7.95 0.19 -5.19
CA THR A 158 6.82 1.13 -5.19
C THR A 158 7.28 2.54 -5.49
N TYR A 159 6.72 3.15 -6.54
CA TYR A 159 6.93 4.55 -6.85
C TYR A 159 6.01 5.44 -6.00
N VAL A 160 6.48 6.64 -5.65
CA VAL A 160 5.74 7.62 -4.85
C VAL A 160 5.21 8.72 -5.77
N VAL A 161 3.95 9.09 -5.67
CA VAL A 161 3.37 10.13 -6.53
C VAL A 161 4.10 11.46 -6.29
N SER A 162 4.36 12.24 -7.33
CA SER A 162 4.93 13.58 -7.13
C SER A 162 3.95 14.47 -6.34
N GLY A 163 4.41 15.02 -5.23
CA GLY A 163 3.58 15.74 -4.26
C GLY A 163 3.23 14.92 -3.02
N ASP A 164 3.56 13.62 -3.00
CA ASP A 164 3.27 12.72 -1.89
C ASP A 164 4.42 12.61 -0.89
N ASN A 165 4.07 12.34 0.37
CA ASN A 165 5.06 12.09 1.40
C ASN A 165 5.49 10.62 1.39
N TYR A 166 6.79 10.39 1.55
CA TYR A 166 7.36 9.07 1.77
C TYR A 166 8.04 9.00 3.13
N ASN A 167 8.04 7.80 3.72
CA ASN A 167 8.76 7.50 4.96
C ASN A 167 9.31 6.07 4.93
N VAL A 168 10.59 5.96 4.59
CA VAL A 168 11.40 4.75 4.58
C VAL A 168 11.94 4.49 5.99
N THR A 169 11.58 3.34 6.53
CA THR A 169 12.04 2.88 7.85
C THR A 169 12.53 1.46 7.78
N VAL A 170 13.38 1.05 8.71
CA VAL A 170 13.71 -0.38 8.87
C VAL A 170 12.49 -1.08 9.46
N SER A 171 12.06 -2.18 8.83
CA SER A 171 11.02 -3.06 9.34
C SER A 171 11.62 -4.16 10.20
N ARG A 172 12.61 -4.86 9.63
CA ARG A 172 13.31 -5.96 10.27
C ARG A 172 14.79 -5.88 9.94
N PRO A 173 15.65 -5.55 10.90
CA PRO A 173 17.09 -5.60 10.71
C PRO A 173 17.58 -7.07 10.70
N PRO A 174 18.78 -7.33 10.17
CA PRO A 174 19.46 -8.60 10.41
C PRO A 174 19.70 -8.86 11.89
N ALA A 175 19.77 -10.13 12.29
CA ALA A 175 20.07 -10.51 13.66
C ALA A 175 21.46 -9.97 14.09
N GLY A 176 21.55 -9.39 15.28
CA GLY A 176 22.79 -8.80 15.78
C GLY A 176 23.21 -7.51 15.05
N LYS A 177 22.29 -6.89 14.28
CA LYS A 177 22.51 -5.60 13.64
C LYS A 177 21.49 -4.57 14.08
N PHE A 178 21.96 -3.33 14.17
CA PHE A 178 21.10 -2.15 14.29
C PHE A 178 21.27 -1.32 13.04
N CYS A 179 20.18 -1.12 12.31
CA CYS A 179 20.19 -0.38 11.05
C CYS A 179 19.43 0.94 11.21
N THR A 180 20.03 2.03 10.74
CA THR A 180 19.42 3.37 10.72
C THR A 180 19.17 3.81 9.28
N VAL A 181 18.10 4.60 9.09
CA VAL A 181 17.79 5.23 7.80
C VAL A 181 18.02 6.74 7.96
N ALA A 182 18.86 7.32 7.11
CA ALA A 182 18.97 8.76 6.95
C ALA A 182 18.32 9.18 5.62
N ASN A 183 17.76 10.39 5.59
CA ASN A 183 16.94 10.90 4.48
C ASN A 183 15.75 9.97 4.13
N GLY A 184 15.32 9.15 5.09
CA GLY A 184 14.23 8.19 4.89
C GLY A 184 12.87 8.85 4.72
N ALA A 185 12.68 10.10 5.14
CA ALA A 185 11.41 10.80 5.02
C ALA A 185 11.55 12.07 4.19
N GLY A 186 10.52 12.38 3.41
CA GLY A 186 10.50 13.58 2.56
C GLY A 186 9.24 13.73 1.73
N LEU A 187 9.27 14.72 0.83
CA LEU A 187 8.26 14.94 -0.19
C LEU A 187 8.81 14.43 -1.53
N ALA A 188 8.11 13.52 -2.17
CA ALA A 188 8.42 13.09 -3.52
C ALA A 188 8.19 14.26 -4.49
N ASN A 189 9.23 14.67 -5.20
CA ASN A 189 9.14 15.74 -6.18
C ASN A 189 9.93 15.36 -7.44
N ASN A 190 9.23 15.25 -8.57
CA ASN A 190 9.83 14.91 -9.86
C ASN A 190 10.80 15.99 -10.39
N ALA A 191 10.68 17.24 -9.94
CA ALA A 191 11.61 18.32 -10.24
C ALA A 191 12.87 18.29 -9.37
N ASN A 192 12.86 17.52 -8.27
CA ASN A 192 13.99 17.31 -7.39
C ASN A 192 14.14 15.82 -7.03
N ALA A 193 14.34 14.99 -8.06
CA ALA A 193 14.53 13.55 -7.90
C ALA A 193 15.69 13.21 -6.94
N ALA A 194 16.68 14.09 -6.80
CA ALA A 194 17.83 13.90 -5.92
C ALA A 194 17.47 13.79 -4.43
N ALA A 195 16.42 14.49 -3.96
CA ALA A 195 15.96 14.39 -2.57
C ALA A 195 15.21 13.08 -2.27
N ALA A 196 14.66 12.43 -3.30
CA ALA A 196 14.06 11.09 -3.22
C ALA A 196 15.06 9.96 -3.55
N ALA A 197 16.30 10.33 -3.91
CA ALA A 197 17.33 9.44 -4.43
C ALA A 197 18.57 9.31 -3.52
N ASN A 198 18.47 9.76 -2.26
CA ASN A 198 19.58 9.80 -1.32
C ASN A 198 19.24 9.14 0.03
N VAL A 199 18.32 8.18 0.05
CA VAL A 199 18.05 7.37 1.23
C VAL A 199 19.28 6.53 1.55
N THR A 200 19.85 6.70 2.73
CA THR A 200 21.02 5.91 3.14
C THR A 200 20.66 5.03 4.32
N VAL A 201 20.93 3.74 4.19
CA VAL A 201 20.78 2.76 5.26
C VAL A 201 22.15 2.31 5.73
N ALA A 202 22.40 2.43 7.03
CA ALA A 202 23.65 2.02 7.65
C ALA A 202 23.36 1.01 8.76
N CYS A 203 23.92 -0.18 8.64
CA CYS A 203 23.81 -1.24 9.63
C CYS A 203 25.13 -1.35 10.40
N VAL A 204 25.04 -1.37 11.72
CA VAL A 204 26.19 -1.59 12.63
C VAL A 204 25.94 -2.79 13.51
N SER A 205 27.02 -3.37 14.05
CA SER A 205 26.90 -4.46 15.01
C SER A 205 26.13 -4.02 16.27
N ALA A 206 25.25 -4.89 16.75
CA ALA A 206 24.38 -4.67 17.89
C ALA A 206 24.16 -5.99 18.64
N THR A 207 23.61 -5.91 19.85
CA THR A 207 23.36 -7.07 20.71
C THR A 207 21.88 -7.46 20.64
N PRO A 208 21.52 -8.68 20.22
CA PRO A 208 20.14 -9.13 20.28
C PRO A 208 19.67 -9.32 21.72
N VAL A 209 18.40 -9.01 22.01
CA VAL A 209 17.76 -9.40 23.27
C VAL A 209 17.26 -10.83 23.11
N THR A 210 17.88 -11.75 23.83
CA THR A 210 17.56 -13.18 23.75
C THR A 210 16.64 -13.58 24.90
N VAL A 211 15.59 -14.35 24.63
CA VAL A 211 14.71 -14.92 25.63
C VAL A 211 14.78 -16.44 25.58
N THR A 212 14.86 -17.08 26.74
CA THR A 212 14.68 -18.52 26.88
C THR A 212 13.31 -18.79 27.48
N VAL A 213 12.44 -19.48 26.73
CA VAL A 213 11.07 -19.78 27.15
C VAL A 213 10.95 -21.24 27.54
N THR A 214 10.46 -21.49 28.76
CA THR A 214 10.21 -22.81 29.32
C THR A 214 8.76 -22.95 29.79
N GLY A 215 8.26 -24.18 29.78
CA GLY A 215 6.93 -24.50 30.33
C GLY A 215 5.74 -24.04 29.50
N LEU A 216 5.92 -23.42 28.32
CA LEU A 216 4.82 -23.07 27.43
C LEU A 216 4.16 -24.35 26.87
N THR A 217 2.86 -24.52 27.13
CA THR A 217 2.08 -25.66 26.64
C THR A 217 1.89 -25.57 25.12
N ALA A 218 2.06 -26.68 24.41
CA ALA A 218 1.86 -26.73 22.96
C ALA A 218 0.43 -26.30 22.57
N GLY A 219 0.32 -25.47 21.54
CA GLY A 219 -0.96 -24.93 21.07
C GLY A 219 -1.40 -23.64 21.74
N ASN A 220 -0.71 -23.19 22.80
CA ASN A 220 -0.91 -21.87 23.39
C ASN A 220 -0.04 -20.80 22.70
N THR A 221 -0.46 -19.54 22.84
CA THR A 221 0.27 -18.37 22.33
C THR A 221 0.71 -17.48 23.49
N LEU A 222 2.01 -17.22 23.57
CA LEU A 222 2.62 -16.21 24.43
C LEU A 222 3.07 -15.04 23.55
N VAL A 223 2.80 -13.81 23.96
CA VAL A 223 3.38 -12.62 23.33
C VAL A 223 4.23 -11.87 24.34
N LEU A 224 5.52 -11.71 24.04
CA LEU A 224 6.44 -10.87 24.78
C LEU A 224 6.62 -9.54 24.05
N THR A 225 6.98 -8.50 24.78
CA THR A 225 7.27 -7.18 24.21
C THR A 225 8.49 -6.56 24.87
N ASP A 226 9.38 -5.94 24.10
CA ASP A 226 10.41 -5.06 24.62
C ASP A 226 9.93 -3.60 24.57
N THR A 227 9.80 -3.00 25.75
CA THR A 227 9.26 -1.65 25.96
C THR A 227 10.34 -0.58 26.10
N SER A 228 11.59 -0.93 25.84
CA SER A 228 12.75 -0.05 26.08
C SER A 228 12.98 1.02 25.02
N THR A 229 12.40 0.88 23.84
CA THR A 229 12.56 1.83 22.74
C THR A 229 11.21 2.41 22.32
N ALA A 230 11.23 3.47 21.51
CA ALA A 230 10.01 4.01 20.90
C ALA A 230 9.38 3.05 19.86
N ARG A 231 10.05 1.94 19.54
CA ARG A 231 9.56 0.91 18.63
C ARG A 231 8.88 -0.18 19.45
N VAL A 232 7.72 -0.62 19.00
CA VAL A 232 7.06 -1.81 19.54
C VAL A 232 7.78 -3.02 18.96
N ASP A 233 8.51 -3.76 19.80
CA ASP A 233 9.14 -5.03 19.42
C ASP A 233 8.42 -6.19 20.11
N ASN A 234 7.49 -6.81 19.38
CA ASN A 234 6.70 -7.92 19.89
C ASN A 234 7.23 -9.24 19.35
N LEU A 235 7.35 -10.22 20.24
CA LEU A 235 7.77 -11.57 19.95
C LEU A 235 6.63 -12.54 20.30
N THR A 236 6.00 -13.10 19.26
CA THR A 236 4.92 -14.09 19.39
C THR A 236 5.51 -15.50 19.36
N LEU A 237 5.19 -16.30 20.37
CA LEU A 237 5.78 -17.62 20.62
C LEU A 237 4.69 -18.67 20.83
N THR A 238 4.86 -19.82 20.19
CA THR A 238 3.95 -20.98 20.30
C THR A 238 4.66 -22.26 20.75
N THR A 239 5.98 -22.21 20.93
CA THR A 239 6.81 -23.33 21.37
C THR A 239 7.88 -22.85 22.36
N ILE A 240 8.39 -23.76 23.18
CA ILE A 240 9.54 -23.51 24.07
C ILE A 240 10.84 -23.39 23.27
N GLY A 241 11.86 -22.74 23.83
CA GLY A 241 13.16 -22.62 23.17
C GLY A 241 13.86 -21.30 23.44
N VAL A 242 14.89 -21.01 22.64
CA VAL A 242 15.66 -19.77 22.68
C VAL A 242 15.29 -18.93 21.47
N TYR A 243 14.90 -17.69 21.71
CA TYR A 243 14.44 -16.75 20.69
C TYR A 243 15.13 -15.41 20.84
N ASN A 244 15.23 -14.65 19.75
CA ASN A 244 15.65 -13.26 19.79
C ASN A 244 14.46 -12.36 19.46
N PHE A 245 14.39 -11.21 20.12
CA PHE A 245 13.59 -10.09 19.63
C PHE A 245 14.09 -9.63 18.25
N ASN A 246 13.21 -8.98 17.48
CA ASN A 246 13.53 -8.60 16.10
C ASN A 246 14.56 -7.46 16.06
N TRP A 247 14.57 -6.58 17.05
CA TRP A 247 15.48 -5.44 17.12
C TRP A 247 16.63 -5.73 18.06
N SER A 248 17.85 -5.73 17.50
CA SER A 248 19.07 -5.72 18.32
C SER A 248 19.35 -4.31 18.84
N LEU A 249 20.02 -4.21 19.97
CA LEU A 249 20.26 -2.95 20.68
C LEU A 249 21.74 -2.56 20.65
N LEU A 250 22.01 -1.26 20.49
CA LEU A 250 23.36 -0.72 20.61
C LEU A 250 23.87 -0.82 22.06
N THR A 251 25.19 -0.85 22.24
CA THR A 251 25.79 -0.83 23.59
C THR A 251 25.29 0.34 24.42
N GLY A 252 24.92 0.06 25.67
CA GLY A 252 24.39 1.03 26.63
C GLY A 252 22.89 1.27 26.52
N MET A 253 22.21 0.80 25.48
CA MET A 253 20.76 0.92 25.36
C MET A 253 20.06 0.00 26.37
N PRO A 254 19.02 0.48 27.08
CA PRO A 254 18.27 -0.37 27.97
C PRO A 254 17.43 -1.39 27.19
N TYR A 255 17.08 -2.51 27.81
CA TYR A 255 15.99 -3.39 27.40
C TYR A 255 15.00 -3.57 28.54
N LYS A 256 13.72 -3.80 28.23
CA LYS A 256 12.66 -4.05 29.22
C LYS A 256 11.59 -4.97 28.64
N VAL A 257 11.78 -6.26 28.84
CA VAL A 257 10.90 -7.33 28.40
C VAL A 257 9.73 -7.51 29.38
N ALA A 258 8.52 -7.55 28.83
CA ALA A 258 7.30 -7.85 29.57
C ALA A 258 6.44 -8.88 28.82
N VAL A 259 5.55 -9.55 29.54
CA VAL A 259 4.48 -10.33 28.91
C VAL A 259 3.42 -9.35 28.43
N LEU A 260 3.20 -9.32 27.12
CA LEU A 260 2.11 -8.57 26.50
C LEU A 260 0.80 -9.39 26.48
N THR A 261 0.89 -10.70 26.25
CA THR A 261 -0.27 -11.60 26.25
C THR A 261 0.10 -12.91 26.91
N GLN A 262 -0.62 -13.27 27.98
CA GLN A 262 -0.46 -14.55 28.64
C GLN A 262 -1.10 -15.68 27.81
N PRO A 263 -0.48 -16.87 27.76
CA PRO A 263 -1.10 -18.07 27.19
C PRO A 263 -2.36 -18.49 27.96
N THR A 264 -3.34 -19.07 27.27
CA THR A 264 -4.58 -19.53 27.89
C THR A 264 -4.32 -20.64 28.91
N GLY A 265 -4.82 -20.45 30.13
CA GLY A 265 -4.70 -21.45 31.20
C GLY A 265 -3.29 -21.58 31.81
N GLN A 266 -2.39 -20.64 31.51
CA GLN A 266 -1.03 -20.59 32.05
C GLN A 266 -0.66 -19.17 32.50
N THR A 267 0.31 -19.06 33.38
CA THR A 267 0.92 -17.78 33.78
C THR A 267 2.41 -17.82 33.49
N CYS A 268 2.87 -16.99 32.57
CA CYS A 268 4.28 -16.77 32.32
C CYS A 268 4.82 -15.61 33.15
N SER A 269 6.01 -15.79 33.70
CA SER A 269 6.76 -14.76 34.44
C SER A 269 8.12 -14.53 33.81
N VAL A 270 8.57 -13.28 33.79
CA VAL A 270 9.84 -12.87 33.18
C VAL A 270 10.87 -12.60 34.27
N GLN A 271 12.00 -13.30 34.22
CA GLN A 271 13.18 -13.06 35.05
C GLN A 271 14.24 -12.33 34.24
N ASN A 272 15.04 -11.50 34.91
CA ASN A 272 16.01 -10.59 34.27
C ASN A 272 15.35 -9.68 33.22
N ALA A 273 14.10 -9.28 33.49
CA ALA A 273 13.22 -8.57 32.57
C ALA A 273 13.78 -7.22 32.06
N SER A 274 14.76 -6.62 32.74
CA SER A 274 15.38 -5.38 32.30
C SER A 274 16.89 -5.37 32.54
N GLY A 275 17.59 -4.55 31.77
CA GLY A 275 19.04 -4.37 31.86
C GLY A 275 19.53 -3.42 30.77
N VAL A 276 20.82 -3.49 30.46
CA VAL A 276 21.45 -2.74 29.36
C VAL A 276 22.13 -3.70 28.39
N ALA A 277 21.98 -3.45 27.10
CA ALA A 277 22.68 -4.17 26.06
C ALA A 277 24.18 -3.82 26.11
N ASN A 278 25.04 -4.82 26.08
CA ASN A 278 26.48 -4.64 25.97
C ASN A 278 27.01 -5.47 24.80
N LEU A 279 27.71 -4.82 23.86
CA LEU A 279 28.58 -5.53 22.91
C LEU A 279 29.82 -6.00 23.67
N GLY A 280 29.68 -7.09 24.43
CA GLY A 280 30.84 -7.93 24.77
C GLY A 280 31.42 -8.55 23.49
N ASN A 281 32.66 -9.02 23.55
CA ASN A 281 33.17 -10.02 22.60
C ASN A 281 33.34 -11.35 23.36
N PRO A 282 32.38 -12.28 23.31
CA PRO A 282 31.09 -12.20 22.59
C PRO A 282 30.04 -11.38 23.36
N ALA A 283 29.03 -10.87 22.64
CA ALA A 283 27.97 -10.06 23.23
C ALA A 283 27.16 -10.96 24.18
N ALA A 284 27.18 -10.68 25.48
CA ALA A 284 26.35 -11.41 26.41
C ALA A 284 24.89 -11.07 26.07
N SER A 285 24.13 -12.06 25.61
CA SER A 285 22.69 -11.96 25.57
C SER A 285 22.21 -11.52 26.96
N ALA A 286 21.30 -10.53 26.99
CA ALA A 286 20.44 -10.36 28.13
C ALA A 286 19.72 -11.70 28.33
N ASN A 287 20.17 -12.55 29.26
CA ASN A 287 19.57 -13.87 29.47
C ASN A 287 18.24 -13.71 30.21
N VAL A 288 17.24 -13.22 29.48
CA VAL A 288 15.87 -13.11 29.92
C VAL A 288 15.29 -14.51 29.93
N VAL A 289 14.80 -14.94 31.09
CA VAL A 289 14.21 -16.26 31.25
C VAL A 289 12.72 -16.09 31.45
N VAL A 290 11.92 -16.77 30.64
CA VAL A 290 10.46 -16.79 30.75
C VAL A 290 10.04 -18.17 31.18
N ASN A 291 9.43 -18.25 32.36
CA ASN A 291 8.89 -19.50 32.88
C ASN A 291 7.37 -19.43 32.92
N CYS A 292 6.72 -20.35 32.23
CA CYS A 292 5.28 -20.52 32.18
C CYS A 292 4.85 -21.73 33.04
N ILE A 293 3.88 -21.51 33.93
CA ILE A 293 3.29 -22.55 34.78
C ILE A 293 1.77 -22.60 34.60
#